data_AF-A0A6L8H5I6-F1
#
_entry.id   AF-A0A6L8H5I6-F1
#
_cell.length_a   1.000
_cell.length_b   1.000
_cell.length_c   1.000
_cell.angle_alpha   90.00
_cell.angle_beta   90.00
_cell.angle_gamma   90.00
#
_symmetry.space_group_name_H-M   'P 1'
#
loop_
_entity.id
_entity.type
_entity.pdbx_description
1 polymer ?
#
loop_
_entity_poly.entity_id
_entity_poly.type
_entity_poly.pdbx_seq_one_letter_code
_entity_poly.pdbx_strand_id
1 'polypeptide(L)'
;MREQRWESRQSLSFPQVLDLLDRLQARGLHPVDPEKEGICYIEEWPVPSPETVHRLDQWPLEDVTMVHVLDAWKDDFFLLAGRYHSTFQRYQSVSAYCSISHPWHLSGHLATLQPLAMFWVGFRHTHSFIRIRFQTSRVIAQGESCDPHQRPIWLEERQAAFHEAIELLDLPIDVSIQKDRITLRNTHEDVPFFCSWPDAFGPCQFEFNSSDPFDFLVPASGLASTHRLPTATVRIYLTGFSRDALNEFKTIEPGVRTIYRCSAHICLTDLPALLDIVGTGGRLYTTVSEFRTQALLPDSSDAAAIVGIMGTGNHYQLEVRLNMMPLPMDQTSAWLEELLSHSMAYAPLSPFP
;
A
#
# COMPACT_ATOMS: atom_id res chain seq x y z
N MET A 1 -0.30 9.39 2.47
CA MET A 1 -0.15 10.34 1.35
C MET A 1 0.25 9.52 0.13
N ARG A 2 -0.37 9.68 -1.03
CA ARG A 2 0.15 9.03 -2.26
C ARG A 2 1.15 10.00 -2.87
N GLU A 3 2.36 9.53 -3.06
CA GLU A 3 3.48 10.32 -3.56
C GLU A 3 3.65 10.07 -5.05
N GLN A 4 4.11 11.09 -5.78
CA GLN A 4 4.63 10.92 -7.13
C GLN A 4 5.90 10.08 -7.03
N ARG A 5 6.05 9.06 -7.88
CA ARG A 5 7.13 8.09 -7.74
C ARG A 5 7.92 7.88 -9.03
N TRP A 6 9.24 7.81 -8.88
CA TRP A 6 10.18 7.40 -9.91
C TRP A 6 11.01 6.23 -9.44
N GLU A 7 11.35 5.34 -10.37
CA GLU A 7 12.21 4.18 -10.11
C GLU A 7 13.38 4.17 -11.11
N SER A 8 14.55 3.73 -10.66
CA SER A 8 15.68 3.53 -11.58
C SER A 8 15.41 2.34 -12.49
N ARG A 9 15.70 2.50 -13.79
CA ARG A 9 15.59 1.38 -14.76
C ARG A 9 16.70 0.34 -14.61
N GLN A 10 17.81 0.75 -14.02
CA GLN A 10 19.01 -0.07 -13.86
C GLN A 10 19.00 -0.72 -12.47
N SER A 11 19.55 -1.93 -12.43
CA SER A 11 19.90 -2.61 -11.19
C SER A 11 21.24 -2.10 -10.66
N LEU A 12 21.31 -1.89 -9.35
CA LEU A 12 22.51 -1.52 -8.62
C LEU A 12 23.02 -2.70 -7.80
N SER A 13 24.34 -2.76 -7.63
CA SER A 13 25.01 -3.54 -6.59
C SER A 13 25.06 -2.77 -5.27
N PHE A 14 25.29 -3.47 -4.15
CA PHE A 14 25.37 -2.81 -2.85
C PHE A 14 26.49 -1.75 -2.75
N PRO A 15 27.71 -1.97 -3.30
CA PRO A 15 28.72 -0.91 -3.35
C PRO A 15 28.24 0.36 -4.08
N GLN A 16 27.48 0.22 -5.17
CA GLN A 16 26.92 1.38 -5.88
C GLN A 16 25.84 2.11 -5.07
N VAL A 17 25.16 1.42 -4.15
CA VAL A 17 24.27 2.05 -3.16
C VAL A 17 25.07 2.89 -2.17
N LEU A 18 26.21 2.40 -1.68
CA LEU A 18 27.09 3.18 -0.80
C LEU A 18 27.66 4.41 -1.53
N ASP A 19 28.13 4.24 -2.78
CA ASP A 19 28.60 5.36 -3.60
C ASP A 19 27.50 6.41 -3.85
N LEU A 20 26.22 6.00 -3.86
CA LEU A 20 25.10 6.95 -3.97
C LEU A 20 25.00 7.85 -2.74
N LEU A 21 25.22 7.31 -1.53
CA LEU A 21 25.17 8.12 -0.30
C LEU A 21 26.23 9.21 -0.35
N ASP A 22 27.46 8.86 -0.70
CA ASP A 22 28.56 9.82 -0.85
C ASP A 22 28.22 10.91 -1.87
N ARG A 23 27.58 10.55 -2.99
CA ARG A 23 27.12 11.51 -4.01
C ARG A 23 26.03 12.44 -3.47
N LEU A 24 25.04 11.92 -2.77
CA LEU A 24 23.97 12.73 -2.16
C LEU A 24 24.57 13.70 -1.13
N GLN A 25 25.51 13.23 -0.30
CA GLN A 25 26.22 14.08 0.65
C GLN A 25 27.04 15.17 -0.04
N ALA A 26 27.77 14.85 -1.12
CA ALA A 26 28.52 15.82 -1.90
C ALA A 26 27.64 16.89 -2.56
N ARG A 27 26.36 16.58 -2.80
CA ARG A 27 25.33 17.54 -3.26
C ARG A 27 24.72 18.36 -2.12
N GLY A 28 25.21 18.21 -0.88
CA GLY A 28 24.76 18.96 0.29
C GLY A 28 23.52 18.38 0.97
N LEU A 29 23.14 17.14 0.63
CA LEU A 29 22.05 16.42 1.31
C LEU A 29 22.58 15.65 2.54
N HIS A 30 21.65 15.13 3.33
CA HIS A 30 21.95 14.34 4.52
C HIS A 30 21.47 12.89 4.32
N PRO A 31 22.26 12.03 3.65
CA PRO A 31 21.96 10.61 3.59
C PRO A 31 22.10 9.96 4.98
N VAL A 32 21.49 8.79 5.13
CA VAL A 32 21.66 7.95 6.33
C VAL A 32 23.10 7.49 6.48
N ASP A 33 23.57 7.36 7.72
CA ASP A 33 24.83 6.70 8.04
C ASP A 33 24.62 5.18 7.88
N PRO A 34 25.41 4.48 7.03
CA PRO A 34 25.23 3.06 6.78
C PRO A 34 25.31 2.17 8.02
N GLU A 35 26.03 2.60 9.05
CA GLU A 35 26.24 1.85 10.30
C GLU A 35 25.23 2.23 11.39
N LYS A 36 24.35 3.20 11.12
CA LYS A 36 23.29 3.60 12.04
C LYS A 36 22.03 2.80 11.77
N GLU A 37 21.38 2.39 12.85
CA GLU A 37 20.08 1.74 12.81
C GLU A 37 19.03 2.61 12.11
N GLY A 38 18.29 1.99 11.20
CA GLY A 38 17.14 2.51 10.50
C GLY A 38 16.10 1.41 10.27
N ILE A 39 15.03 1.73 9.54
CA ILE A 39 13.93 0.79 9.29
C ILE A 39 13.99 0.30 7.84
N CYS A 40 13.97 -1.01 7.67
CA CYS A 40 13.78 -1.68 6.39
C CYS A 40 12.44 -2.43 6.39
N TYR A 41 11.57 -2.10 5.43
CA TYR A 41 10.30 -2.79 5.23
C TYR A 41 10.52 -4.02 4.36
N ILE A 42 10.06 -5.16 4.84
CA ILE A 42 10.04 -6.43 4.14
C ILE A 42 8.62 -6.64 3.62
N GLU A 43 8.49 -6.85 2.31
CA GLU A 43 7.23 -7.13 1.63
C GLU A 43 7.32 -8.40 0.78
N GLU A 44 6.19 -9.03 0.52
CA GLU A 44 6.06 -10.20 -0.37
C GLU A 44 7.00 -11.38 -0.05
N TRP A 45 7.60 -11.48 1.15
CA TRP A 45 8.58 -12.52 1.47
C TRP A 45 7.91 -13.90 1.53
N PRO A 46 8.10 -14.79 0.53
CA PRO A 46 7.42 -16.07 0.52
C PRO A 46 8.08 -17.03 1.50
N VAL A 47 7.26 -17.71 2.28
CA VAL A 47 7.72 -18.65 3.30
C VAL A 47 6.99 -19.99 3.21
N PRO A 48 7.70 -21.12 3.42
CA PRO A 48 7.06 -22.43 3.41
C PRO A 48 6.14 -22.64 4.63
N SER A 49 6.42 -21.96 5.74
CA SER A 49 5.67 -22.09 6.99
C SER A 49 5.82 -20.87 7.91
N PRO A 50 4.91 -20.68 8.89
CA PRO A 50 5.00 -19.59 9.87
C PRO A 50 6.29 -19.56 10.66
N GLU A 51 6.92 -20.72 10.88
CA GLU A 51 8.15 -20.79 11.66
C GLU A 51 9.27 -20.00 10.99
N THR A 52 9.29 -19.90 9.65
CA THR A 52 10.36 -19.28 8.85
C THR A 52 10.73 -17.87 9.29
N VAL A 53 9.81 -17.14 9.96
CA VAL A 53 10.08 -15.81 10.52
C VAL A 53 11.31 -15.78 11.43
N HIS A 54 11.65 -16.89 12.11
CA HIS A 54 12.83 -16.99 12.98
C HIS A 54 14.16 -16.70 12.26
N ARG A 55 14.19 -16.80 10.93
CA ARG A 55 15.38 -16.43 10.14
C ARG A 55 15.73 -14.95 10.27
N LEU A 56 14.79 -14.13 10.76
CA LEU A 56 14.97 -12.71 11.01
C LEU A 56 15.25 -12.38 12.49
N ASP A 57 15.40 -13.38 13.38
CA ASP A 57 15.53 -13.17 14.85
C ASP A 57 16.73 -12.30 15.26
N GLN A 58 17.69 -12.09 14.36
CA GLN A 58 18.83 -11.21 14.60
C GLN A 58 18.49 -9.71 14.54
N TRP A 59 17.32 -9.34 14.02
CA TRP A 59 16.85 -7.96 13.96
C TRP A 59 15.55 -7.78 14.74
N PRO A 60 15.38 -6.67 15.48
CA PRO A 60 14.08 -6.31 16.03
C PRO A 60 13.04 -6.13 14.91
N LEU A 61 11.87 -6.74 15.08
CA LEU A 61 10.78 -6.69 14.11
C LEU A 61 9.56 -5.96 14.66
N GLU A 62 8.90 -5.21 13.80
CA GLU A 62 7.60 -4.56 14.04
C GLU A 62 6.58 -4.97 12.98
N ASP A 63 5.30 -4.82 13.32
CA ASP A 63 4.15 -5.05 12.42
C ASP A 63 4.16 -6.40 11.69
N VAL A 64 4.70 -7.43 12.33
CA VAL A 64 4.82 -8.78 11.75
C VAL A 64 3.44 -9.32 11.37
N THR A 65 3.26 -9.47 10.07
CA THR A 65 1.99 -9.87 9.47
C THR A 65 2.24 -11.02 8.51
N MET A 66 1.64 -12.16 8.81
CA MET A 66 1.54 -13.25 7.83
C MET A 66 0.44 -12.90 6.85
N VAL A 67 0.68 -13.09 5.56
CA VAL A 67 -0.36 -12.97 4.53
C VAL A 67 -0.56 -14.31 3.84
N HIS A 68 -1.80 -14.76 3.85
CA HIS A 68 -2.26 -15.86 3.01
C HIS A 68 -2.65 -15.30 1.65
N VAL A 69 -2.08 -15.86 0.59
CA VAL A 69 -2.40 -15.50 -0.78
C VAL A 69 -3.07 -16.69 -1.45
N LEU A 70 -4.32 -16.48 -1.85
CA LEU A 70 -5.12 -17.43 -2.61
C LEU A 70 -5.08 -16.98 -4.08
N ASP A 71 -4.11 -17.53 -4.81
CA ASP A 71 -3.94 -17.27 -6.23
C ASP A 71 -5.04 -17.99 -7.04
N ALA A 72 -5.65 -17.29 -8.01
CA ALA A 72 -6.70 -17.84 -8.89
C ALA A 72 -7.92 -18.45 -8.13
N TRP A 73 -8.31 -17.82 -7.03
CA TRP A 73 -9.45 -18.22 -6.20
C TRP A 73 -10.80 -17.92 -6.87
N LYS A 74 -11.82 -18.75 -6.62
CA LYS A 74 -13.11 -18.72 -7.36
C LYS A 74 -14.34 -19.10 -6.55
N ASP A 75 -14.21 -19.25 -5.24
CA ASP A 75 -15.30 -19.74 -4.39
C ASP A 75 -16.15 -18.58 -3.85
N ASP A 76 -16.93 -18.82 -2.81
CA ASP A 76 -17.83 -17.84 -2.19
C ASP A 76 -17.10 -16.98 -1.13
N PHE A 77 -17.16 -15.66 -1.29
CA PHE A 77 -16.43 -14.72 -0.43
C PHE A 77 -17.00 -14.69 1.00
N PHE A 78 -18.32 -14.83 1.15
CA PHE A 78 -18.99 -14.89 2.44
C PHE A 78 -18.48 -16.10 3.24
N LEU A 79 -18.40 -17.27 2.59
CA LEU A 79 -17.92 -18.49 3.23
C LEU A 79 -16.43 -18.42 3.58
N LEU A 80 -15.62 -17.78 2.74
CA LEU A 80 -14.20 -17.55 3.02
C LEU A 80 -14.04 -16.63 4.24
N ALA A 81 -14.62 -15.43 4.19
CA ALA A 81 -14.53 -14.44 5.26
C ALA A 81 -15.09 -14.98 6.58
N GLY A 82 -16.23 -15.70 6.55
CA GLY A 82 -16.84 -16.33 7.71
C GLY A 82 -15.96 -17.42 8.37
N ARG A 83 -15.25 -18.22 7.58
CA ARG A 83 -14.29 -19.22 8.10
C ARG A 83 -13.08 -18.56 8.77
N TYR A 84 -12.52 -17.52 8.15
CA TYR A 84 -11.44 -16.74 8.78
C TYR A 84 -11.89 -16.03 10.04
N HIS A 85 -13.09 -15.44 10.05
CA HIS A 85 -13.69 -14.85 11.23
C HIS A 85 -13.86 -15.88 12.37
N SER A 86 -14.38 -17.07 12.07
CA SER A 86 -14.58 -18.13 13.07
C SER A 86 -13.25 -18.56 13.72
N THR A 87 -12.17 -18.63 12.94
CA THR A 87 -10.83 -18.87 13.49
C THR A 87 -10.30 -17.69 14.28
N PHE A 88 -10.49 -16.46 13.78
CA PHE A 88 -10.13 -15.22 14.49
C PHE A 88 -10.77 -15.16 15.89
N GLN A 89 -12.05 -15.47 16.03
CA GLN A 89 -12.76 -15.41 17.31
C GLN A 89 -12.11 -16.28 18.41
N ARG A 90 -11.45 -17.38 18.03
CA ARG A 90 -10.77 -18.27 18.97
C ARG A 90 -9.43 -17.72 19.47
N TYR A 91 -8.84 -16.79 18.71
CA TYR A 91 -7.50 -16.24 18.97
C TYR A 91 -7.48 -14.72 19.11
N GLN A 92 -8.65 -14.10 19.31
CA GLN A 92 -8.74 -12.64 19.39
C GLN A 92 -7.89 -12.09 20.54
N SER A 93 -7.20 -10.99 20.26
CA SER A 93 -6.42 -10.25 21.24
C SER A 93 -6.37 -8.78 20.83
N VAL A 94 -5.95 -7.89 21.74
CA VAL A 94 -5.91 -6.44 21.50
C VAL A 94 -5.02 -6.10 20.30
N SER A 95 -3.91 -6.82 20.14
CA SER A 95 -2.94 -6.62 19.05
C SER A 95 -3.23 -7.47 17.80
N ALA A 96 -4.21 -8.39 17.87
CA ALA A 96 -4.55 -9.25 16.75
C ALA A 96 -5.53 -8.57 15.78
N TYR A 97 -5.27 -8.76 14.49
CA TYR A 97 -6.12 -8.25 13.43
C TYR A 97 -6.09 -9.20 12.24
N CYS A 98 -7.28 -9.55 11.74
CA CYS A 98 -7.47 -10.37 10.55
C CYS A 98 -8.22 -9.56 9.50
N SER A 99 -7.75 -9.53 8.25
CA SER A 99 -8.58 -8.99 7.15
C SER A 99 -8.41 -9.73 5.86
N ILE A 100 -9.50 -9.84 5.13
CA ILE A 100 -9.58 -10.49 3.82
C ILE A 100 -9.78 -9.39 2.78
N SER A 101 -8.88 -9.33 1.80
CA SER A 101 -8.96 -8.40 0.68
C SER A 101 -9.36 -9.08 -0.60
N HIS A 102 -10.26 -8.48 -1.37
CA HIS A 102 -10.73 -9.02 -2.63
C HIS A 102 -10.89 -7.90 -3.67
N PRO A 103 -10.58 -8.17 -4.96
CA PRO A 103 -10.81 -7.22 -6.03
C PRO A 103 -12.29 -7.10 -6.37
N TRP A 104 -12.71 -5.96 -6.87
CA TRP A 104 -14.04 -5.78 -7.42
C TRP A 104 -13.98 -4.84 -8.63
N HIS A 105 -15.00 -4.90 -9.48
CA HIS A 105 -15.04 -4.07 -10.67
C HIS A 105 -16.01 -2.91 -10.50
N LEU A 106 -15.51 -1.72 -10.78
CA LEU A 106 -16.32 -0.53 -10.97
C LEU A 106 -17.12 -0.64 -12.28
N SER A 107 -18.30 -0.05 -12.29
CA SER A 107 -19.12 0.07 -13.48
C SER A 107 -18.71 1.27 -14.36
N GLY A 108 -19.17 1.29 -15.62
CA GLY A 108 -18.97 2.43 -16.53
C GLY A 108 -17.64 2.45 -17.29
N HIS A 109 -17.44 3.55 -18.03
CA HIS A 109 -16.19 3.87 -18.72
C HIS A 109 -15.42 4.90 -17.89
N LEU A 110 -14.20 4.55 -17.50
CA LEU A 110 -13.37 5.34 -16.58
C LEU A 110 -12.11 5.84 -17.29
N ALA A 111 -11.84 7.14 -17.20
CA ALA A 111 -10.65 7.79 -17.73
C ALA A 111 -9.62 8.09 -16.63
N THR A 112 -10.08 8.37 -15.41
CA THR A 112 -9.27 8.82 -14.28
C THR A 112 -9.05 7.76 -13.21
N LEU A 113 -9.88 6.71 -13.23
CA LEU A 113 -9.80 5.53 -12.37
C LEU A 113 -9.49 4.27 -13.17
N GLN A 114 -8.81 3.32 -12.53
CA GLN A 114 -8.74 1.96 -13.04
C GLN A 114 -10.05 1.23 -12.71
N PRO A 115 -10.56 0.37 -13.61
CA PRO A 115 -11.81 -0.36 -13.38
C PRO A 115 -11.72 -1.39 -12.24
N LEU A 116 -10.52 -1.89 -11.95
CA LEU A 116 -10.27 -2.81 -10.85
C LEU A 116 -9.99 -2.02 -9.56
N ALA A 117 -10.85 -2.20 -8.56
CA ALA A 117 -10.73 -1.65 -7.22
C ALA A 117 -10.52 -2.79 -6.20
N MET A 118 -10.20 -2.43 -4.96
CA MET A 118 -10.04 -3.40 -3.87
C MET A 118 -10.93 -3.04 -2.70
N PHE A 119 -11.40 -4.07 -2.00
CA PHE A 119 -12.00 -3.92 -0.68
C PHE A 119 -11.35 -4.87 0.33
N TRP A 120 -11.48 -4.54 1.62
CA TRP A 120 -11.08 -5.39 2.74
C TRP A 120 -12.21 -5.49 3.74
N VAL A 121 -12.55 -6.71 4.16
CA VAL A 121 -13.32 -6.96 5.39
C VAL A 121 -12.33 -7.31 6.49
N GLY A 122 -12.34 -6.53 7.57
CA GLY A 122 -11.44 -6.67 8.70
C GLY A 122 -12.16 -7.00 10.00
N PHE A 123 -11.47 -7.75 10.87
CA PHE A 123 -11.91 -8.11 12.21
C PHE A 123 -10.83 -7.71 13.21
N ARG A 124 -11.23 -6.95 14.22
CA ARG A 124 -10.43 -6.58 15.39
C ARG A 124 -11.19 -6.98 16.66
N HIS A 125 -10.50 -6.93 17.80
CA HIS A 125 -11.09 -7.30 19.09
C HIS A 125 -12.32 -6.49 19.49
N THR A 126 -12.51 -5.26 18.97
CA THR A 126 -13.61 -4.34 19.33
C THR A 126 -14.62 -4.07 18.21
N HIS A 127 -14.27 -4.35 16.96
CA HIS A 127 -15.08 -3.98 15.80
C HIS A 127 -14.69 -4.78 14.57
N SER A 128 -15.61 -4.86 13.62
CA SER A 128 -15.30 -5.14 12.23
C SER A 128 -15.12 -3.84 11.45
N PHE A 129 -14.56 -3.93 10.26
CA PHE A 129 -14.56 -2.81 9.32
C PHE A 129 -14.65 -3.28 7.88
N ILE A 130 -15.13 -2.38 7.03
CA ILE A 130 -15.00 -2.47 5.58
C ILE A 130 -14.12 -1.31 5.11
N ARG A 131 -13.09 -1.61 4.32
CA ARG A 131 -12.25 -0.62 3.66
C ARG A 131 -12.41 -0.73 2.16
N ILE A 132 -12.62 0.39 1.49
CA ILE A 132 -12.66 0.48 0.03
C ILE A 132 -11.47 1.29 -0.45
N ARG A 133 -10.80 0.84 -1.51
CA ARG A 133 -9.72 1.59 -2.15
C ARG A 133 -9.85 1.54 -3.67
N PHE A 134 -9.76 2.72 -4.27
CA PHE A 134 -9.70 2.91 -5.72
C PHE A 134 -8.27 3.15 -6.19
N GLN A 135 -7.98 2.70 -7.40
CA GLN A 135 -6.73 3.03 -8.10
C GLN A 135 -7.00 4.15 -9.11
N THR A 136 -6.25 5.24 -8.98
CA THR A 136 -6.31 6.35 -9.92
C THR A 136 -5.31 6.10 -11.04
N SER A 137 -5.59 6.56 -12.26
CA SER A 137 -4.65 6.50 -13.39
C SER A 137 -3.47 7.45 -13.21
N ARG A 138 -3.63 8.48 -12.37
CA ARG A 138 -2.63 9.48 -12.02
C ARG A 138 -2.84 9.97 -10.58
N VAL A 139 -1.78 10.48 -9.94
CA VAL A 139 -1.86 11.23 -8.68
C VAL A 139 -1.67 12.72 -8.99
N ILE A 140 -2.50 13.58 -8.40
CA ILE A 140 -2.39 15.04 -8.52
C ILE A 140 -2.31 15.63 -7.12
N ALA A 141 -1.11 15.96 -6.65
CA ALA A 141 -0.93 16.40 -5.27
C ALA A 141 -1.74 17.67 -4.96
N GLN A 142 -2.04 17.87 -3.68
CA GLN A 142 -2.72 19.09 -3.24
C GLN A 142 -1.86 20.32 -3.59
N GLY A 143 -2.45 21.27 -4.33
CA GLY A 143 -1.74 22.47 -4.80
C GLY A 143 -1.19 22.36 -6.23
N GLU A 144 -1.23 21.18 -6.85
CA GLU A 144 -0.88 21.05 -8.27
C GLU A 144 -2.01 21.53 -9.19
N SER A 145 -1.62 22.18 -10.29
CA SER A 145 -2.53 22.54 -11.37
C SER A 145 -2.90 21.30 -12.19
N CYS A 146 -4.18 20.97 -12.23
CA CYS A 146 -4.75 20.03 -13.20
C CYS A 146 -5.35 20.80 -14.36
N ASP A 147 -5.41 20.18 -15.55
CA ASP A 147 -6.18 20.69 -16.67
C ASP A 147 -7.62 20.99 -16.21
N PRO A 148 -8.07 22.26 -16.28
CA PRO A 148 -9.43 22.64 -15.87
C PRO A 148 -10.52 21.82 -16.57
N HIS A 149 -10.28 21.35 -17.79
CA HIS A 149 -11.24 20.53 -18.55
C HIS A 149 -11.32 19.08 -18.04
N GLN A 150 -10.27 18.56 -17.39
CA GLN A 150 -10.27 17.22 -16.81
C GLN A 150 -10.85 17.19 -15.39
N ARG A 151 -10.80 18.30 -14.66
CA ARG A 151 -11.24 18.38 -13.26
C ARG A 151 -12.69 17.88 -13.04
N PRO A 152 -13.69 18.26 -13.86
CA PRO A 152 -15.04 17.72 -13.71
C PRO A 152 -15.08 16.20 -13.80
N ILE A 153 -14.33 15.61 -14.74
CA ILE A 153 -14.26 14.14 -14.94
C ILE A 153 -13.68 13.47 -13.69
N TRP A 154 -12.60 14.01 -13.12
CA TRP A 154 -12.01 13.50 -11.87
C TRP A 154 -12.99 13.48 -10.70
N LEU A 155 -13.80 14.53 -10.57
CA LEU A 155 -14.79 14.64 -9.50
C LEU A 155 -15.98 13.72 -9.75
N GLU A 156 -16.53 13.72 -10.95
CA GLU A 156 -17.70 12.91 -11.33
C GLU A 156 -17.40 11.41 -11.24
N GLU A 157 -16.30 10.93 -11.82
CA GLU A 157 -15.95 9.49 -11.76
C GLU A 157 -15.70 9.03 -10.33
N ARG A 158 -15.06 9.87 -9.50
CA ARG A 158 -14.80 9.54 -8.11
C ARG A 158 -16.05 9.58 -7.25
N GLN A 159 -16.92 10.56 -7.46
CA GLN A 159 -18.22 10.63 -6.81
C GLN A 159 -19.02 9.36 -7.14
N ALA A 160 -19.11 9.00 -8.42
CA ALA A 160 -19.82 7.81 -8.88
C ALA A 160 -19.23 6.52 -8.29
N ALA A 161 -17.90 6.38 -8.28
CA ALA A 161 -17.24 5.21 -7.70
C ALA A 161 -17.52 5.05 -6.20
N PHE A 162 -17.49 6.15 -5.43
CA PHE A 162 -17.88 6.09 -4.01
C PHE A 162 -19.36 5.77 -3.83
N HIS A 163 -20.25 6.39 -4.61
CA HIS A 163 -21.69 6.07 -4.55
C HIS A 163 -21.94 4.59 -4.84
N GLU A 164 -21.34 4.03 -5.89
CA GLU A 164 -21.48 2.61 -6.24
C GLU A 164 -21.05 1.71 -5.06
N ALA A 165 -19.89 1.97 -4.46
CA ALA A 165 -19.42 1.20 -3.31
C ALA A 165 -20.34 1.33 -2.09
N ILE A 166 -20.79 2.55 -1.79
CA ILE A 166 -21.63 2.86 -0.62
C ILE A 166 -23.02 2.24 -0.77
N GLU A 167 -23.63 2.33 -1.95
CA GLU A 167 -24.93 1.75 -2.24
C GLU A 167 -24.90 0.22 -2.19
N LEU A 168 -23.87 -0.42 -2.77
CA LEU A 168 -23.71 -1.88 -2.71
C LEU A 168 -23.50 -2.41 -1.29
N LEU A 169 -22.87 -1.60 -0.44
CA LEU A 169 -22.60 -1.94 0.95
C LEU A 169 -23.68 -1.47 1.94
N ASP A 170 -24.69 -0.71 1.47
CA ASP A 170 -25.70 -0.06 2.30
C ASP A 170 -25.10 0.77 3.45
N LEU A 171 -24.04 1.54 3.16
CA LEU A 171 -23.35 2.33 4.18
C LEU A 171 -24.03 3.68 4.40
N PRO A 172 -24.07 4.18 5.65
CA PRO A 172 -24.65 5.47 5.97
C PRO A 172 -23.65 6.62 5.74
N ILE A 173 -23.18 6.74 4.49
CA ILE A 173 -22.16 7.72 4.09
C ILE A 173 -22.73 8.59 2.96
N ASP A 174 -22.77 9.90 3.17
CA ASP A 174 -23.07 10.87 2.12
C ASP A 174 -21.82 11.18 1.29
N VAL A 175 -21.97 11.22 -0.03
CA VAL A 175 -20.94 11.69 -0.97
C VAL A 175 -21.39 13.03 -1.55
N SER A 176 -20.52 14.04 -1.47
CA SER A 176 -20.80 15.36 -2.05
C SER A 176 -19.54 16.00 -2.61
N ILE A 177 -19.71 16.92 -3.58
CA ILE A 177 -18.63 17.80 -4.04
C ILE A 177 -18.71 19.11 -3.26
N GLN A 178 -17.62 19.47 -2.57
CA GLN A 178 -17.49 20.72 -1.84
C GLN A 178 -16.16 21.39 -2.21
N LYS A 179 -16.21 22.66 -2.64
CA LYS A 179 -15.01 23.44 -3.01
C LYS A 179 -14.09 22.68 -3.98
N ASP A 180 -14.67 22.10 -5.04
CA ASP A 180 -13.97 21.28 -6.05
C ASP A 180 -13.28 20.03 -5.50
N ARG A 181 -13.82 19.43 -4.42
CA ARG A 181 -13.30 18.19 -3.82
C ARG A 181 -14.43 17.26 -3.40
N ILE A 182 -14.22 15.97 -3.57
CA ILE A 182 -15.09 14.93 -3.01
C ILE A 182 -14.94 14.90 -1.51
N THR A 183 -16.07 15.02 -0.83
CA THR A 183 -16.21 14.92 0.62
C THR A 183 -17.13 13.75 0.93
N LEU A 184 -16.66 12.86 1.80
CA LEU A 184 -17.45 11.78 2.37
C LEU A 184 -17.82 12.16 3.80
N ARG A 185 -19.09 12.03 4.16
CA ARG A 185 -19.59 12.32 5.50
C ARG A 185 -20.37 11.13 6.02
N ASN A 186 -19.92 10.56 7.13
CA ASN A 186 -20.71 9.61 7.89
C ASN A 186 -21.91 10.32 8.52
N THR A 187 -23.12 9.79 8.33
CA THR A 187 -24.34 10.34 8.91
C THR A 187 -24.56 9.92 10.37
N HIS A 188 -23.80 8.94 10.87
CA HIS A 188 -23.74 8.55 12.28
C HIS A 188 -22.43 9.02 12.93
N GLU A 189 -22.49 10.10 13.71
CA GLU A 189 -21.29 10.69 14.33
C GLU A 189 -20.57 9.77 15.34
N ASP A 190 -21.26 8.76 15.87
CA ASP A 190 -20.74 7.84 16.89
C ASP A 190 -19.83 6.73 16.31
N VAL A 191 -19.78 6.58 14.98
CA VAL A 191 -19.03 5.52 14.32
C VAL A 191 -17.74 6.08 13.70
N PRO A 192 -16.56 5.56 14.09
CA PRO A 192 -15.30 5.97 13.47
C PRO A 192 -15.31 5.77 11.95
N PHE A 193 -14.96 6.83 11.23
CA PHE A 193 -14.90 6.85 9.77
C PHE A 193 -13.60 7.51 9.32
N PHE A 194 -12.81 6.80 8.54
CA PHE A 194 -11.47 7.23 8.13
C PHE A 194 -11.38 7.37 6.63
N CYS A 195 -10.83 8.49 6.16
CA CYS A 195 -10.60 8.76 4.74
C CYS A 195 -9.12 8.99 4.49
N SER A 196 -8.57 8.34 3.46
CA SER A 196 -7.20 8.61 3.02
C SER A 196 -7.22 9.45 1.76
N TRP A 197 -6.55 10.61 1.83
CA TRP A 197 -6.44 11.60 0.76
C TRP A 197 -5.11 11.45 0.03
N PRO A 198 -5.12 11.01 -1.24
CA PRO A 198 -3.91 10.95 -2.03
C PRO A 198 -3.62 12.21 -2.82
N ASP A 199 -4.65 13.00 -3.13
CA ASP A 199 -4.60 13.99 -4.20
C ASP A 199 -5.60 15.13 -3.94
N ALA A 200 -5.60 16.11 -4.85
CA ALA A 200 -6.38 17.33 -4.72
C ALA A 200 -7.91 17.09 -4.71
N PHE A 201 -8.41 16.02 -5.33
CA PHE A 201 -9.83 15.89 -5.68
C PHE A 201 -10.69 15.13 -4.66
N GLY A 202 -10.10 14.53 -3.62
CA GLY A 202 -10.89 13.70 -2.71
C GLY A 202 -10.10 12.57 -2.07
N PRO A 203 -10.73 11.78 -1.18
CA PRO A 203 -10.17 10.50 -0.78
C PRO A 203 -10.08 9.53 -1.95
N CYS A 204 -9.17 8.56 -1.89
CA CYS A 204 -9.20 7.35 -2.75
C CYS A 204 -9.55 6.09 -1.98
N GLN A 205 -9.75 6.24 -0.67
CA GLN A 205 -10.03 5.16 0.24
C GLN A 205 -10.87 5.71 1.38
N PHE A 206 -11.82 4.90 1.82
CA PHE A 206 -12.42 5.03 3.14
C PHE A 206 -12.33 3.72 3.91
N GLU A 207 -12.43 3.82 5.22
CA GLU A 207 -12.67 2.71 6.15
C GLU A 207 -13.84 3.08 7.05
N PHE A 208 -14.83 2.19 7.13
CA PHE A 208 -16.01 2.34 7.95
C PHE A 208 -16.08 1.17 8.93
N ASN A 209 -16.31 1.49 10.21
CA ASN A 209 -16.28 0.52 11.29
C ASN A 209 -17.70 0.11 11.72
N SER A 210 -17.83 -1.09 12.28
CA SER A 210 -19.06 -1.53 12.94
C SER A 210 -18.73 -2.32 14.20
N SER A 211 -19.49 -2.10 15.27
CA SER A 211 -19.37 -2.92 16.48
C SER A 211 -19.90 -4.35 16.26
N ASP A 212 -20.73 -4.57 15.24
CA ASP A 212 -21.18 -5.91 14.88
C ASP A 212 -20.10 -6.59 14.01
N PRO A 213 -19.51 -7.71 14.46
CA PRO A 213 -18.48 -8.41 13.72
C PRO A 213 -18.97 -9.02 12.39
N PHE A 214 -20.29 -9.17 12.20
CA PHE A 214 -20.90 -9.81 11.02
C PHE A 214 -21.44 -8.82 9.99
N ASP A 215 -21.55 -7.54 10.33
CA ASP A 215 -22.24 -6.49 9.57
C ASP A 215 -21.84 -6.47 8.08
N PHE A 216 -20.52 -6.57 7.83
CA PHE A 216 -19.97 -6.45 6.48
C PHE A 216 -19.86 -7.78 5.72
N LEU A 217 -20.12 -8.93 6.33
CA LEU A 217 -19.92 -10.22 5.65
C LEU A 217 -20.81 -10.39 4.42
N VAL A 218 -22.10 -10.10 4.56
CA VAL A 218 -23.07 -10.24 3.45
C VAL A 218 -22.89 -9.12 2.42
N PRO A 219 -22.85 -7.83 2.78
CA PRO A 219 -22.71 -6.76 1.80
C PRO A 219 -21.40 -6.86 1.01
N ALA A 220 -20.28 -7.25 1.65
CA ALA A 220 -19.00 -7.40 0.95
C ALA A 220 -19.01 -8.52 -0.11
N SER A 221 -19.83 -9.54 0.05
CA SER A 221 -20.02 -10.57 -0.99
C SER A 221 -20.76 -10.02 -2.20
N GLY A 222 -21.64 -9.04 -2.01
CA GLY A 222 -22.22 -8.25 -3.09
C GLY A 222 -21.14 -7.56 -3.92
N LEU A 223 -20.19 -6.87 -3.27
CA LEU A 223 -19.02 -6.29 -3.95
C LEU A 223 -18.15 -7.34 -4.64
N ALA A 224 -17.83 -8.44 -3.96
CA ALA A 224 -17.02 -9.52 -4.55
C ALA A 224 -17.64 -10.06 -5.84
N SER A 225 -18.97 -10.15 -5.90
CA SER A 225 -19.71 -10.65 -7.06
C SER A 225 -19.64 -9.76 -8.29
N THR A 226 -19.23 -8.50 -8.16
CA THR A 226 -19.04 -7.62 -9.33
C THR A 226 -17.75 -7.94 -10.08
N HIS A 227 -16.83 -8.72 -9.48
CA HIS A 227 -15.59 -9.11 -10.12
C HIS A 227 -15.85 -9.95 -11.37
N ARG A 228 -15.38 -9.44 -12.52
CA ARG A 228 -15.76 -9.99 -13.84
C ARG A 228 -14.86 -11.11 -14.34
N LEU A 229 -13.70 -11.32 -13.70
CA LEU A 229 -12.77 -12.36 -14.12
C LEU A 229 -13.17 -13.71 -13.50
N PRO A 230 -12.88 -14.84 -14.16
CA PRO A 230 -13.23 -16.17 -13.65
C PRO A 230 -12.57 -16.50 -12.30
N THR A 231 -11.48 -15.82 -11.97
CA THR A 231 -10.74 -16.00 -10.73
C THR A 231 -10.24 -14.66 -10.20
N ALA A 232 -10.00 -14.60 -8.90
CA ALA A 232 -9.44 -13.47 -8.18
C ALA A 232 -8.16 -13.88 -7.44
N THR A 233 -7.30 -12.90 -7.15
CA THR A 233 -6.26 -13.06 -6.12
C THR A 233 -6.81 -12.49 -4.82
N VAL A 234 -6.99 -13.35 -3.83
CA VAL A 234 -7.50 -12.96 -2.50
C VAL A 234 -6.36 -13.01 -1.50
N ARG A 235 -6.25 -11.98 -0.67
CA ARG A 235 -5.15 -11.85 0.30
C ARG A 235 -5.72 -11.71 1.70
N ILE A 236 -5.23 -12.50 2.64
CA ILE A 236 -5.67 -12.46 4.04
C ILE A 236 -4.50 -12.08 4.92
N TYR A 237 -4.64 -10.95 5.60
CA TYR A 237 -3.62 -10.37 6.47
C TYR A 237 -3.89 -10.82 7.91
N LEU A 238 -2.89 -11.45 8.52
CA LEU A 238 -2.94 -12.04 9.86
C LEU A 238 -1.83 -11.41 10.70
N THR A 239 -2.18 -10.37 11.45
CA THR A 239 -1.24 -9.61 12.31
C THR A 239 -1.47 -9.97 13.77
N GLY A 240 -0.39 -10.14 14.53
CA GLY A 240 -0.47 -10.30 16.00
C GLY A 240 -0.94 -11.67 16.50
N PHE A 241 -0.91 -12.71 15.65
CA PHE A 241 -1.28 -14.08 16.03
C PHE A 241 -0.08 -14.92 16.46
N SER A 242 -0.31 -15.86 17.37
CA SER A 242 0.70 -16.86 17.75
C SER A 242 0.94 -17.85 16.61
N ARG A 243 2.06 -18.60 16.70
CA ARG A 243 2.37 -19.67 15.74
C ARG A 243 1.26 -20.70 15.61
N ASP A 244 0.69 -21.13 16.73
CA ASP A 244 -0.38 -22.13 16.74
C ASP A 244 -1.63 -21.60 16.03
N ALA A 245 -1.99 -20.34 16.27
CA ALA A 245 -3.10 -19.68 15.58
C ALA A 245 -2.84 -19.57 14.06
N LEU A 246 -1.63 -19.15 13.64
CA LEU A 246 -1.26 -19.08 12.22
C LEU A 246 -1.31 -20.46 11.53
N ASN A 247 -0.86 -21.50 12.22
CA ASN A 247 -0.96 -22.88 11.73
C ASN A 247 -2.42 -23.32 11.57
N GLU A 248 -3.31 -22.93 12.46
CA GLU A 248 -4.75 -23.21 12.30
C GLU A 248 -5.36 -22.42 11.13
N PHE A 249 -5.05 -21.12 10.98
CA PHE A 249 -5.51 -20.34 9.82
C PHE A 249 -5.11 -20.98 8.49
N LYS A 250 -3.93 -21.60 8.41
CA LYS A 250 -3.42 -22.26 7.20
C LYS A 250 -4.28 -23.45 6.77
N THR A 251 -5.09 -24.01 7.68
CA THR A 251 -5.98 -25.14 7.39
C THR A 251 -7.31 -24.73 6.73
N ILE A 252 -7.64 -23.44 6.71
CA ILE A 252 -8.94 -22.94 6.22
C ILE A 252 -9.12 -23.16 4.72
N GLU A 253 -8.06 -22.93 3.94
CA GLU A 253 -8.05 -23.09 2.48
C GLU A 253 -6.82 -23.89 2.03
N PRO A 254 -7.00 -24.97 1.23
CA PRO A 254 -5.89 -25.70 0.67
C PRO A 254 -5.16 -24.86 -0.40
N GLY A 255 -3.85 -25.13 -0.58
CA GLY A 255 -3.06 -24.48 -1.62
C GLY A 255 -2.73 -23.01 -1.36
N VAL A 256 -3.03 -22.50 -0.16
CA VAL A 256 -2.66 -21.14 0.24
C VAL A 256 -1.14 -20.95 0.21
N ARG A 257 -0.70 -19.90 -0.49
CA ARG A 257 0.69 -19.45 -0.43
C ARG A 257 0.85 -18.51 0.75
N THR A 258 1.89 -18.73 1.55
CA THR A 258 2.17 -17.90 2.71
C THR A 258 3.31 -16.94 2.41
N ILE A 259 3.12 -15.68 2.77
CA ILE A 259 4.18 -14.68 2.76
C ILE A 259 4.24 -13.97 4.12
N TYR A 260 5.35 -13.30 4.40
CA TYR A 260 5.47 -12.35 5.49
C TYR A 260 5.66 -10.93 4.98
N ARG A 261 5.15 -9.99 5.76
CA ARG A 261 5.55 -8.59 5.72
C ARG A 261 5.82 -8.11 7.14
N CYS A 262 6.82 -7.25 7.31
CA CYS A 262 7.18 -6.65 8.59
C CYS A 262 8.15 -5.49 8.37
N SER A 263 8.38 -4.71 9.42
CA SER A 263 9.48 -3.75 9.48
C SER A 263 10.60 -4.38 10.30
N ALA A 264 11.83 -4.30 9.81
CA ALA A 264 13.04 -4.73 10.52
C ALA A 264 13.91 -3.52 10.84
N HIS A 265 14.38 -3.44 12.08
CA HIS A 265 15.38 -2.45 12.48
C HIS A 265 16.77 -2.97 12.14
N ILE A 266 17.43 -2.33 11.19
CA ILE A 266 18.70 -2.79 10.61
C ILE A 266 19.67 -1.62 10.40
N CYS A 267 20.97 -1.91 10.33
CA CYS A 267 21.91 -1.01 9.68
C CYS A 267 21.80 -1.17 8.15
N LEU A 268 22.12 -0.13 7.37
CA LEU A 268 22.06 -0.26 5.91
C LEU A 268 23.01 -1.35 5.39
N THR A 269 24.13 -1.56 6.09
CA THR A 269 25.11 -2.63 5.81
C THR A 269 24.58 -4.04 6.01
N ASP A 270 23.44 -4.22 6.69
CA ASP A 270 22.76 -5.50 6.82
C ASP A 270 21.89 -5.86 5.61
N LEU A 271 21.61 -4.91 4.71
CA LEU A 271 20.73 -5.13 3.55
C LEU A 271 21.09 -6.38 2.74
N PRO A 272 22.36 -6.67 2.41
CA PRO A 272 22.70 -7.88 1.66
C PRO A 272 22.31 -9.16 2.40
N ALA A 273 22.58 -9.24 3.71
CA ALA A 273 22.25 -10.41 4.51
C ALA A 273 20.72 -10.59 4.63
N LEU A 274 19.99 -9.49 4.79
CA LEU A 274 18.53 -9.51 4.82
C LEU A 274 17.95 -9.93 3.47
N LEU A 275 18.52 -9.42 2.38
CA LEU A 275 18.09 -9.73 1.02
C LEU A 275 18.31 -11.21 0.68
N ASP A 276 19.44 -11.78 1.10
CA ASP A 276 19.73 -13.21 0.99
C ASP A 276 18.70 -14.07 1.74
N ILE A 277 18.18 -13.59 2.89
CA ILE A 277 17.16 -14.30 3.66
C ILE A 277 15.81 -14.30 2.93
N VAL A 278 15.38 -13.15 2.43
CA VAL A 278 14.07 -12.99 1.78
C VAL A 278 14.04 -13.54 0.35
N GLY A 279 15.21 -13.63 -0.29
CA GLY A 279 15.40 -14.25 -1.60
C GLY A 279 14.72 -13.49 -2.75
N THR A 280 14.49 -14.21 -3.85
CA THR A 280 13.97 -13.61 -5.10
C THR A 280 12.49 -13.23 -5.07
N GLY A 281 11.73 -13.80 -4.15
CA GLY A 281 10.30 -13.50 -4.01
C GLY A 281 10.02 -12.31 -3.10
N GLY A 282 10.92 -12.02 -2.15
CA GLY A 282 10.76 -10.91 -1.22
C GLY A 282 11.22 -9.58 -1.80
N ARG A 283 10.68 -8.51 -1.25
CA ARG A 283 11.06 -7.13 -1.54
C ARG A 283 11.50 -6.45 -0.26
N LEU A 284 12.57 -5.69 -0.34
CA LEU A 284 13.03 -4.81 0.73
C LEU A 284 12.82 -3.37 0.32
N TYR A 285 12.47 -2.52 1.27
CA TYR A 285 12.41 -1.08 1.07
C TYR A 285 13.05 -0.37 2.26
N THR A 286 14.01 0.51 1.99
CA THR A 286 14.58 1.38 3.03
C THR A 286 14.80 2.78 2.51
N THR A 287 14.61 3.78 3.38
CA THR A 287 14.89 5.18 3.07
C THR A 287 16.37 5.45 3.31
N VAL A 288 17.03 6.10 2.33
CA VAL A 288 18.44 6.49 2.44
C VAL A 288 18.65 7.99 2.54
N SER A 289 17.68 8.82 2.14
CA SER A 289 17.74 10.27 2.36
C SER A 289 16.35 10.89 2.28
N GLU A 290 16.11 11.91 3.10
CA GLU A 290 14.92 12.75 3.05
C GLU A 290 15.35 14.22 2.98
N PHE A 291 14.70 15.00 2.12
CA PHE A 291 15.05 16.41 1.95
C PHE A 291 13.90 17.26 1.41
N ARG A 292 14.07 18.58 1.47
CA ARG A 292 13.19 19.56 0.82
C ARG A 292 13.79 19.95 -0.52
N THR A 293 13.04 19.89 -1.61
CA THR A 293 13.58 20.12 -2.96
C THR A 293 14.16 21.52 -3.12
N GLN A 294 13.70 22.50 -2.34
CA GLN A 294 14.25 23.85 -2.36
C GLN A 294 15.74 23.92 -1.98
N ALA A 295 16.27 22.92 -1.27
CA ALA A 295 17.71 22.83 -1.00
C ALA A 295 18.56 22.69 -2.28
N LEU A 296 17.98 22.14 -3.35
CA LEU A 296 18.64 21.93 -4.64
C LEU A 296 18.01 22.75 -5.79
N LEU A 297 16.75 23.15 -5.63
CA LEU A 297 15.95 23.90 -6.60
C LEU A 297 15.34 25.15 -5.94
N PRO A 298 16.16 26.17 -5.61
CA PRO A 298 15.74 27.29 -4.76
C PRO A 298 14.56 28.11 -5.30
N ASP A 299 14.44 28.18 -6.63
CA ASP A 299 13.41 28.97 -7.33
C ASP A 299 12.17 28.16 -7.73
N SER A 300 12.06 26.90 -7.26
CA SER A 300 10.97 25.98 -7.62
C SER A 300 9.95 25.80 -6.50
N SER A 301 8.89 25.04 -6.77
CA SER A 301 7.95 24.63 -5.72
C SER A 301 8.62 23.67 -4.75
N ASP A 302 8.46 23.90 -3.44
CA ASP A 302 9.14 23.11 -2.43
C ASP A 302 8.37 21.83 -2.07
N ALA A 303 8.87 20.70 -2.57
CA ALA A 303 8.37 19.37 -2.29
C ALA A 303 9.21 18.68 -1.19
N ALA A 304 8.58 17.82 -0.42
CA ALA A 304 9.27 16.81 0.36
C ALA A 304 9.67 15.67 -0.57
N ALA A 305 10.93 15.28 -0.50
CA ALA A 305 11.52 14.20 -1.29
C ALA A 305 12.08 13.12 -0.38
N ILE A 306 11.81 11.87 -0.75
CA ILE A 306 12.39 10.67 -0.14
C ILE A 306 13.17 9.94 -1.23
N VAL A 307 14.44 9.63 -0.98
CA VAL A 307 15.23 8.69 -1.78
C VAL A 307 15.29 7.39 -1.00
N GLY A 308 14.84 6.31 -1.64
CA GLY A 308 14.82 4.97 -1.09
C GLY A 308 15.56 3.97 -1.96
N ILE A 309 15.86 2.83 -1.36
CA ILE A 309 16.41 1.65 -2.01
C ILE A 309 15.36 0.55 -1.95
N MET A 310 15.04 0.00 -3.11
CA MET A 310 14.26 -1.23 -3.25
C MET A 310 15.21 -2.40 -3.51
N GLY A 311 15.14 -3.45 -2.70
CA GLY A 311 15.91 -4.68 -2.88
C GLY A 311 15.03 -5.83 -3.35
N THR A 312 15.43 -6.57 -4.38
CA THR A 312 14.75 -7.78 -4.85
C THR A 312 15.75 -8.78 -5.40
N GLY A 313 15.67 -10.05 -4.96
CA GLY A 313 16.63 -11.07 -5.38
C GLY A 313 18.06 -10.66 -5.02
N ASN A 314 18.93 -10.45 -6.00
CA ASN A 314 20.33 -10.07 -5.75
C ASN A 314 20.67 -8.66 -6.26
N HIS A 315 19.66 -7.80 -6.42
CA HIS A 315 19.87 -6.45 -6.94
C HIS A 315 19.05 -5.41 -6.19
N TYR A 316 19.52 -4.17 -6.34
CA TYR A 316 18.89 -2.98 -5.79
C TYR A 316 18.38 -2.07 -6.90
N GLN A 317 17.37 -1.27 -6.61
CA GLN A 317 16.87 -0.19 -7.46
C GLN A 317 16.67 1.05 -6.60
N LEU A 318 16.79 2.22 -7.22
CA LEU A 318 16.50 3.49 -6.59
C LEU A 318 15.01 3.79 -6.73
N GLU A 319 14.43 4.32 -5.66
CA GLU A 319 13.10 4.92 -5.68
C GLU A 319 13.21 6.37 -5.24
N VAL A 320 12.50 7.27 -5.91
CA VAL A 320 12.27 8.62 -5.40
C VAL A 320 10.78 8.84 -5.27
N ARG A 321 10.37 9.31 -4.09
CA ARG A 321 9.00 9.71 -3.80
C ARG A 321 8.93 11.20 -3.50
N LEU A 322 8.02 11.89 -4.18
CA LEU A 322 7.78 13.31 -4.01
C LEU A 322 6.32 13.51 -3.59
N ASN A 323 6.10 14.31 -2.54
CA ASN A 323 4.73 14.61 -2.12
C ASN A 323 3.98 15.52 -3.11
N MET A 324 4.71 16.26 -3.96
CA MET A 324 4.19 17.07 -5.07
C MET A 324 5.30 17.29 -6.12
N MET A 325 4.91 17.73 -7.31
CA MET A 325 5.83 18.07 -8.39
C MET A 325 6.56 19.39 -8.12
N PRO A 326 7.90 19.41 -7.96
CA PRO A 326 8.66 20.66 -7.84
C PRO A 326 8.79 21.41 -9.18
N LEU A 327 8.77 20.67 -10.29
CA LEU A 327 8.90 21.14 -11.67
C LEU A 327 7.88 20.42 -12.58
N PRO A 328 7.70 20.82 -13.85
CA PRO A 328 7.01 19.99 -14.85
C PRO A 328 7.58 18.57 -14.92
N MET A 329 6.80 17.58 -15.39
CA MET A 329 7.12 16.15 -15.27
C MET A 329 8.39 15.72 -16.01
N ASP A 330 8.57 16.23 -17.23
CA ASP A 330 9.77 16.03 -18.04
C ASP A 330 11.02 16.59 -17.34
N GLN A 331 10.91 17.80 -16.80
CA GLN A 331 11.99 18.48 -16.08
C GLN A 331 12.30 17.80 -14.74
N THR A 332 11.28 17.36 -14.01
CA THR A 332 11.45 16.60 -12.77
C THR A 332 12.18 15.29 -13.04
N SER A 333 11.81 14.58 -14.11
CA SER A 333 12.49 13.35 -14.48
C SER A 333 13.96 13.61 -14.81
N ALA A 334 14.27 14.61 -15.64
CA ALA A 334 15.65 14.98 -15.97
C ALA A 334 16.47 15.42 -14.75
N TRP A 335 15.87 16.19 -13.83
CA TRP A 335 16.51 16.60 -12.58
C TRP A 335 16.83 15.41 -11.68
N LEU A 336 15.91 14.45 -11.54
CA LEU A 336 16.16 13.24 -10.76
C LEU A 336 17.27 12.38 -11.38
N GLU A 337 17.32 12.28 -12.72
CA GLU A 337 18.41 11.59 -13.41
C GLU A 337 19.76 12.26 -13.15
N GLU A 338 19.83 13.59 -13.13
CA GLU A 338 21.04 14.34 -12.79
C GLU A 338 21.46 14.13 -11.32
N LEU A 339 20.50 14.23 -10.39
CA LEU A 339 20.73 14.08 -8.96
C LEU A 339 21.27 12.70 -8.61
N LEU A 340 20.68 11.65 -9.19
CA LEU A 340 21.01 10.26 -8.87
C LEU A 340 22.05 9.64 -9.79
N SER A 341 22.32 10.27 -10.95
CA SER A 341 23.19 9.75 -12.01
C SER A 341 22.72 8.39 -12.57
N HIS A 342 21.42 8.16 -12.58
CA HIS A 342 20.77 6.94 -13.09
C HIS A 342 19.54 7.31 -13.90
N SER A 343 19.16 6.49 -14.89
CA SER A 343 17.92 6.76 -15.62
C SER A 343 16.69 6.46 -14.75
N MET A 344 15.78 7.43 -14.68
CA MET A 344 14.61 7.42 -13.79
C MET A 344 13.33 7.41 -14.60
N ALA A 345 12.46 6.43 -14.33
CA ALA A 345 11.17 6.31 -14.97
C ALA A 345 10.05 6.68 -14.00
N TYR A 346 9.09 7.49 -14.44
CA TYR A 346 7.87 7.71 -13.68
C TYR A 346 7.12 6.38 -13.56
N ALA A 347 6.93 5.93 -12.33
CA ALA A 347 6.33 4.65 -11.97
C ALA A 347 5.26 4.92 -10.90
N PRO A 348 4.13 5.55 -11.28
CA PRO A 348 3.06 5.83 -10.34
C PRO A 348 2.64 4.50 -9.71
N LEU A 349 2.47 4.52 -8.39
CA LEU A 349 2.04 3.42 -7.52
C LEU A 349 1.75 2.09 -8.20
N SER A 350 2.48 1.05 -7.79
CA SER A 350 2.20 -0.32 -8.24
C SER A 350 0.69 -0.61 -8.17
N PRO A 351 0.08 -1.21 -9.23
CA PRO A 351 -1.28 -1.69 -9.15
C PRO A 351 -1.41 -2.65 -7.96
N PHE A 352 -2.61 -2.78 -7.42
CA PHE A 352 -2.87 -3.61 -6.24
C PHE A 352 -2.20 -4.99 -6.37
N PRO A 353 -1.47 -5.46 -5.35
CA PRO A 353 -0.74 -6.73 -5.39
C PRO A 353 -1.65 -7.96 -5.30
#